data_AF-A0A946QQR0-F1
#
_entry.id   AF-A0A946QQR0-F1
#
_cell.length_a   1.000
_cell.length_b   1.000
_cell.length_c   1.000
_cell.angle_alpha   90.00
_cell.angle_beta   90.00
_cell.angle_gamma   90.00
#
_symmetry.space_group_name_H-M   'P 1'
#
loop_
_entity.id
_entity.type
_entity.pdbx_description
1 polymer ?
#
loop_
_entity_poly.entity_id
_entity_poly.type
_entity_poly.pdbx_seq_one_letter_code
_entity_poly.pdbx_strand_id
1 'polypeptide(L)'
;MKTYYDIHCHIFNKDVIIRKLVNVVQSLLSIKNMLEGEVSAEELKYKIEGINKTLIGVTQDSSEDVFKSLNSVYESKVVTTPLMFDLSFADDNDDDEHRNKRYRKRIKRVFWLISVILPFIRGKVKRKYKSQELADAIDKIRDTVKTFNKSIDKKSDKEVEIFDDANYDQQIIDLEYLADKYKFIRPFFSVDPRREYKGDINTIENLEQKLLSSDAKFSGIKLYAPAGFSPTDPVLMGTNSQKGVYALCQENNIPLTVHNSNAGFACLSTVLKVRGHVNMHGNVIKINKPITFENKFFSLKASEAIHERAKILNHPKIWALVLKKYPNLTINFAHFGGSDQIMEYINYSIDEKKIDDEIFEDAILHLKPKDKEIISSAYFKKRNKMVLRDNLTISERTKVWNAMYRAGLIDNWAKGIFDLVKNPKYPNAYTDLSCFSEGMLVHSPKNNELTFSIKEELGTFKNSFYNKLSDYEKSKFLYGSDFFLAQFFGPTMEQYYADFKEAFGDDFDIIASVNPKRFLND
;
A
#
# COMPACT_ATOMS: atom_id res chain seq x y z
N MET A 1 -10.73 6.67 -30.38
CA MET A 1 -9.94 7.22 -29.25
C MET A 1 -9.58 6.07 -28.33
N LYS A 2 -8.34 6.03 -27.83
CA LYS A 2 -7.90 4.98 -26.91
C LYS A 2 -8.41 5.29 -25.51
N THR A 3 -9.04 4.31 -24.85
CA THR A 3 -9.51 4.45 -23.46
C THR A 3 -8.40 4.01 -22.52
N TYR A 4 -8.00 4.88 -21.60
CA TYR A 4 -7.08 4.54 -20.52
C TYR A 4 -7.84 4.22 -19.24
N TYR A 5 -7.18 3.52 -18.33
CA TYR A 5 -7.71 3.08 -17.05
C TYR A 5 -6.71 3.39 -15.94
N ASP A 6 -7.22 3.89 -14.83
CA ASP A 6 -6.54 3.98 -13.55
C ASP A 6 -7.21 2.97 -12.62
N ILE A 7 -6.60 1.79 -12.46
CA ILE A 7 -7.24 0.68 -11.73
C ILE A 7 -7.07 0.78 -10.20
N HIS A 8 -6.39 1.83 -9.74
CA HIS A 8 -6.13 2.04 -8.32
C HIS A 8 -6.11 3.52 -8.01
N CYS A 9 -7.23 4.05 -7.54
CA CYS A 9 -7.28 5.39 -6.96
C CYS A 9 -8.17 5.43 -5.73
N HIS A 10 -8.06 6.51 -4.96
CA HIS A 10 -8.91 6.76 -3.81
C HIS A 10 -9.60 8.12 -3.93
N ILE A 11 -10.91 8.16 -3.62
CA ILE A 11 -11.73 9.38 -3.61
C ILE A 11 -12.27 9.54 -2.18
N PHE A 12 -11.45 10.10 -1.31
CA PHE A 12 -11.76 10.25 0.11
C PHE A 12 -11.93 11.73 0.49
N ASN A 13 -13.18 12.16 0.68
CA ASN A 13 -13.50 13.50 1.16
C ASN A 13 -13.02 13.75 2.62
N LYS A 14 -13.24 14.96 3.14
CA LYS A 14 -12.81 15.35 4.49
C LYS A 14 -13.22 14.37 5.60
N ASP A 15 -14.34 13.64 5.48
CA ASP A 15 -14.90 12.79 6.54
C ASP A 15 -14.08 11.51 6.81
N VAL A 16 -13.12 11.16 5.94
CA VAL A 16 -12.13 10.10 6.20
C VAL A 16 -10.92 10.63 7.02
N ILE A 17 -11.22 11.29 8.13
CA ILE A 17 -10.36 12.20 8.93
C ILE A 17 -9.09 11.53 9.49
N ILE A 18 -9.18 10.33 10.07
CA ILE A 18 -8.04 9.77 10.84
C ILE A 18 -6.96 9.12 9.99
N ARG A 19 -7.29 8.52 8.84
CA ARG A 19 -6.26 8.07 7.89
C ARG A 19 -5.33 9.21 7.51
N LYS A 20 -5.89 10.40 7.30
CA LYS A 20 -5.15 11.61 6.92
C LYS A 20 -4.18 12.04 8.02
N LEU A 21 -4.60 12.01 9.28
CA LEU A 21 -3.71 12.30 10.42
C LEU A 21 -2.62 11.25 10.64
N VAL A 22 -2.94 9.96 10.45
CA VAL A 22 -1.95 8.87 10.53
C VAL A 22 -0.91 9.02 9.42
N ASN A 23 -1.33 9.33 8.19
CA ASN A 23 -0.42 9.58 7.07
C ASN A 23 0.48 10.78 7.36
N VAL A 24 -0.06 11.87 7.94
CA VAL A 24 0.77 13.01 8.37
C VAL A 24 1.81 12.58 9.41
N VAL A 25 1.45 11.75 10.40
CA VAL A 25 2.43 11.21 11.36
C VAL A 25 3.50 10.40 10.64
N GLN A 26 3.12 9.52 9.70
CA GLN A 26 4.06 8.74 8.91
C GLN A 26 5.00 9.64 8.09
N SER A 27 4.48 10.65 7.40
CA SER A 27 5.29 11.61 6.65
C SER A 27 6.26 12.37 7.56
N LEU A 28 5.82 12.78 8.75
CA LEU A 28 6.70 13.42 9.73
C LEU A 28 7.78 12.47 10.27
N LEU A 29 7.45 11.20 10.51
CA LEU A 29 8.43 10.18 10.90
C LEU A 29 9.43 9.91 9.76
N SER A 30 8.98 9.85 8.51
CA SER A 30 9.85 9.75 7.33
C SER A 30 10.80 10.94 7.26
N ILE A 31 10.30 12.17 7.41
CA ILE A 31 11.15 13.38 7.45
C ILE A 31 12.16 13.30 8.59
N LYS A 32 11.75 12.83 9.78
CA LYS A 32 12.66 12.64 10.92
C LYS A 32 13.81 11.70 10.55
N ASN A 33 13.50 10.57 9.90
CA ASN A 33 14.51 9.60 9.46
C ASN A 33 15.42 10.20 8.38
N MET A 34 14.88 10.93 7.39
CA MET A 34 15.68 11.62 6.37
C MET A 34 16.64 12.67 6.98
N LEU A 35 16.22 13.36 8.04
CA LEU A 35 17.08 14.31 8.75
C LEU A 35 18.27 13.64 9.46
N GLU A 36 18.19 12.34 9.74
CA GLU A 36 19.29 11.53 10.26
C GLU A 36 20.27 11.11 9.16
N GLY A 37 19.85 11.10 7.89
CA GLY A 37 20.69 10.87 6.72
C GLY A 37 21.16 12.16 6.01
N GLU A 38 21.63 11.99 4.76
CA GLU A 38 22.02 13.08 3.85
C GLU A 38 20.83 13.44 2.95
N VAL A 39 20.18 14.58 3.22
CA VAL A 39 19.06 15.11 2.42
C VAL A 39 19.27 16.60 2.17
N SER A 40 18.96 17.09 0.97
CA SER A 40 19.07 18.51 0.62
C SER A 40 17.98 19.37 1.28
N ALA A 41 18.19 20.68 1.35
CA ALA A 41 17.19 21.60 1.89
C ALA A 41 15.96 21.68 0.99
N GLU A 42 16.18 21.60 -0.32
CA GLU A 42 15.20 21.68 -1.39
C GLU A 42 14.27 20.47 -1.38
N GLU A 43 14.81 19.27 -1.27
CA GLU A 43 14.05 18.02 -1.19
C GLU A 43 13.18 17.97 0.08
N LEU A 44 13.76 18.42 1.20
CA LEU A 44 13.04 18.56 2.46
C LEU A 44 11.91 19.58 2.37
N LYS A 45 12.15 20.74 1.72
CA LYS A 45 11.12 21.76 1.46
C LYS A 45 9.96 21.17 0.68
N TYR A 46 10.26 20.45 -0.39
CA TYR A 46 9.26 19.81 -1.23
C TYR A 46 8.38 18.84 -0.44
N LYS A 47 8.96 17.92 0.36
CA LYS A 47 8.17 16.98 1.17
C LYS A 47 7.30 17.70 2.21
N ILE A 48 7.81 18.76 2.86
CA ILE A 48 7.03 19.57 3.82
C ILE A 48 5.88 20.31 3.11
N GLU A 49 6.13 20.89 1.93
CA GLU A 49 5.10 21.53 1.12
C GLU A 49 4.07 20.53 0.59
N GLY A 50 4.48 19.32 0.23
CA GLY A 50 3.61 18.21 -0.17
C GLY A 50 2.62 17.84 0.93
N ILE A 51 3.08 17.74 2.19
CA ILE A 51 2.20 17.55 3.34
C ILE A 51 1.20 18.71 3.46
N ASN A 52 1.65 19.96 3.34
CA ASN A 52 0.78 21.13 3.44
C ASN A 52 -0.26 21.20 2.30
N LYS A 53 0.16 20.97 1.04
CA LYS A 53 -0.72 20.95 -0.14
C LYS A 53 -1.74 19.84 -0.02
N THR A 54 -1.29 18.64 0.37
CA THR A 54 -2.20 17.53 0.58
C THR A 54 -3.17 17.84 1.70
N LEU A 55 -2.71 18.33 2.86
CA LEU A 55 -3.55 18.78 3.99
C LEU A 55 -4.63 19.82 3.59
N ILE A 56 -4.41 20.62 2.56
CA ILE A 56 -5.39 21.56 2.01
C ILE A 56 -6.30 20.87 0.97
N GLY A 57 -5.74 19.99 0.12
CA GLY A 57 -6.51 19.20 -0.86
C GLY A 57 -7.38 18.11 -0.23
N VAL A 58 -7.04 17.62 0.98
CA VAL A 58 -7.83 16.65 1.74
C VAL A 58 -9.01 17.27 2.49
N THR A 59 -9.09 18.60 2.60
CA THR A 59 -10.22 19.27 3.27
C THR A 59 -11.39 19.57 2.34
N GLN A 60 -11.39 19.04 1.11
CA GLN A 60 -12.53 19.17 0.22
C GLN A 60 -13.80 18.61 0.87
N ASP A 61 -14.89 19.36 0.72
CA ASP A 61 -16.14 19.09 1.43
C ASP A 61 -16.88 17.87 0.87
N SER A 62 -16.66 17.50 -0.40
CA SER A 62 -17.34 16.37 -1.05
C SER A 62 -16.39 15.44 -1.80
N SER A 63 -16.82 14.19 -1.98
CA SER A 63 -16.10 13.20 -2.81
C SER A 63 -16.08 13.61 -4.29
N GLU A 64 -17.07 14.38 -4.74
CA GLU A 64 -17.11 14.92 -6.09
C GLU A 64 -16.00 15.96 -6.34
N ASP A 65 -15.67 16.80 -5.36
CA ASP A 65 -14.59 17.78 -5.52
C ASP A 65 -13.20 17.12 -5.55
N VAL A 66 -13.02 16.05 -4.77
CA VAL A 66 -11.83 15.19 -4.85
C VAL A 66 -11.74 14.56 -6.25
N PHE A 67 -12.85 14.02 -6.76
CA PHE A 67 -12.90 13.47 -8.12
C PHE A 67 -12.60 14.51 -9.20
N LYS A 68 -13.19 15.72 -9.13
CA LYS A 68 -12.90 16.81 -10.08
C LYS A 68 -11.43 17.18 -10.11
N SER A 69 -10.76 17.12 -8.96
CA SER A 69 -9.31 17.36 -8.85
C SER A 69 -8.48 16.28 -9.55
N LEU A 70 -8.92 15.02 -9.53
CA LEU A 70 -8.30 13.95 -10.33
C LEU A 70 -8.63 14.13 -11.83
N ASN A 71 -9.89 14.41 -12.14
CA ASN A 71 -10.37 14.51 -13.51
C ASN A 71 -9.85 15.75 -14.26
N SER A 72 -9.38 16.79 -13.55
CA SER A 72 -8.71 17.92 -14.19
C SER A 72 -7.38 17.51 -14.86
N VAL A 73 -6.74 16.43 -14.38
CA VAL A 73 -5.55 15.83 -15.00
C VAL A 73 -5.93 14.84 -16.10
N TYR A 74 -6.97 14.04 -15.87
CA TYR A 74 -7.38 12.99 -16.80
C TYR A 74 -8.28 13.45 -17.95
N GLU A 75 -8.88 14.63 -17.82
CA GLU A 75 -9.74 15.27 -18.83
C GLU A 75 -10.87 14.34 -19.34
N SER A 76 -11.43 13.51 -18.47
CA SER A 76 -12.46 12.50 -18.79
C SER A 76 -12.03 11.45 -19.83
N LYS A 77 -10.71 11.25 -20.03
CA LYS A 77 -10.15 10.26 -20.96
C LYS A 77 -9.68 8.97 -20.27
N VAL A 78 -9.78 8.92 -18.93
CA VAL A 78 -9.33 7.80 -18.11
C VAL A 78 -10.50 7.28 -17.29
N VAL A 79 -10.80 5.99 -17.42
CA VAL A 79 -11.74 5.27 -16.55
C VAL A 79 -11.05 5.02 -15.22
N THR A 80 -11.65 5.49 -14.12
CA THR A 80 -11.08 5.32 -12.78
C THR A 80 -11.83 4.22 -12.04
N THR A 81 -11.11 3.46 -11.22
CA THR A 81 -11.74 2.49 -10.30
C THR A 81 -11.45 2.88 -8.85
N PRO A 82 -12.26 3.79 -8.26
CA PRO A 82 -12.10 4.18 -6.87
C PRO A 82 -12.23 2.97 -5.94
N LEU A 83 -11.24 2.80 -5.08
CA LEU A 83 -11.20 1.69 -4.13
C LEU A 83 -11.72 2.18 -2.78
N MET A 84 -12.85 1.62 -2.33
CA MET A 84 -13.31 1.81 -0.97
C MET A 84 -12.30 1.27 0.03
N PHE A 85 -12.31 1.79 1.24
CA PHE A 85 -11.54 1.17 2.31
C PHE A 85 -12.31 1.32 3.63
N ASP A 86 -12.75 0.20 4.17
CA ASP A 86 -13.48 0.09 5.43
C ASP A 86 -12.55 0.29 6.65
N LEU A 87 -12.98 1.12 7.60
CA LEU A 87 -12.27 1.39 8.86
C LEU A 87 -13.03 0.95 10.10
N SER A 88 -14.27 0.47 9.98
CA SER A 88 -15.12 0.21 11.14
C SER A 88 -14.44 -0.68 12.17
N PHE A 89 -13.62 -1.65 11.72
CA PHE A 89 -12.90 -2.59 12.58
C PHE A 89 -11.38 -2.33 12.68
N ALA A 90 -10.91 -1.15 12.28
CA ALA A 90 -9.49 -0.83 12.32
C ALA A 90 -8.95 -0.77 13.75
N ASP A 91 -9.77 -0.48 14.75
CA ASP A 91 -9.39 -0.49 16.18
C ASP A 91 -10.16 -1.51 17.04
N ASP A 92 -11.01 -2.33 16.42
CA ASP A 92 -11.78 -3.36 17.11
C ASP A 92 -11.14 -4.74 16.97
N ASN A 93 -11.17 -5.50 18.06
CA ASN A 93 -10.97 -6.93 18.05
C ASN A 93 -12.36 -7.51 18.15
N ASP A 94 -12.76 -8.40 17.24
CA ASP A 94 -14.03 -9.17 17.14
C ASP A 94 -14.96 -9.31 18.37
N ASP A 95 -14.48 -9.14 19.59
CA ASP A 95 -15.15 -9.34 20.87
C ASP A 95 -15.45 -8.03 21.70
N ASP A 96 -15.18 -6.79 21.24
CA ASP A 96 -15.47 -5.56 22.02
C ASP A 96 -16.56 -4.66 21.37
N GLU A 97 -17.84 -4.95 21.63
CA GLU A 97 -18.93 -4.00 21.39
C GLU A 97 -18.69 -2.69 22.19
N HIS A 98 -18.63 -1.56 21.47
CA HIS A 98 -18.78 -0.19 22.01
C HIS A 98 -17.76 0.32 23.05
N ARG A 99 -16.53 0.72 22.64
CA ARG A 99 -15.67 1.56 23.51
C ARG A 99 -15.05 2.80 22.86
N ASN A 100 -15.92 3.75 22.52
CA ASN A 100 -15.64 5.18 22.28
C ASN A 100 -14.61 5.85 23.26
N LYS A 101 -14.37 5.29 24.46
CA LYS A 101 -13.35 5.78 25.41
C LYS A 101 -11.89 5.39 25.10
N ARG A 102 -11.63 4.19 24.55
CA ARG A 102 -10.26 3.78 24.16
C ARG A 102 -9.84 4.55 22.90
N TYR A 103 -10.82 4.81 22.04
CA TYR A 103 -10.76 5.57 20.78
C TYR A 103 -10.35 7.03 21.00
N ARG A 104 -11.04 7.81 21.84
CA ARG A 104 -10.65 9.22 22.13
C ARG A 104 -9.24 9.38 22.70
N LYS A 105 -8.80 8.45 23.54
CA LYS A 105 -7.42 8.47 24.09
C LYS A 105 -6.37 8.28 22.98
N ARG A 106 -6.71 7.57 21.90
CA ARG A 106 -5.79 7.26 20.80
C ARG A 106 -5.67 8.38 19.77
N ILE A 107 -6.75 9.09 19.41
CA ILE A 107 -6.65 10.35 18.63
C ILE A 107 -5.85 11.41 19.38
N LYS A 108 -6.13 11.59 20.68
CA LYS A 108 -5.32 12.50 21.51
C LYS A 108 -3.85 12.10 21.52
N ARG A 109 -3.53 10.80 21.41
CA ARG A 109 -2.16 10.32 21.24
C ARG A 109 -1.57 10.61 19.86
N VAL A 110 -2.34 10.59 18.77
CA VAL A 110 -1.88 11.00 17.43
C VAL A 110 -1.53 12.49 17.44
N PHE A 111 -2.43 13.35 17.93
CA PHE A 111 -2.14 14.78 18.08
C PHE A 111 -0.96 15.03 19.03
N TRP A 112 -0.87 14.27 20.12
CA TRP A 112 0.28 14.32 21.02
C TRP A 112 1.58 13.92 20.31
N LEU A 113 1.59 12.83 19.53
CA LEU A 113 2.76 12.40 18.74
C LEU A 113 3.18 13.50 17.76
N ILE A 114 2.24 14.09 17.02
CA ILE A 114 2.53 15.23 16.13
C ILE A 114 3.14 16.39 16.94
N SER A 115 2.56 16.72 18.10
CA SER A 115 3.07 17.79 18.97
C SER A 115 4.46 17.52 19.56
N VAL A 116 4.86 16.26 19.67
CA VAL A 116 6.18 15.83 20.15
C VAL A 116 7.19 15.80 19.00
N ILE A 117 6.80 15.29 17.83
CA ILE A 117 7.67 15.12 16.67
C ILE A 117 8.00 16.47 16.01
N LEU A 118 7.01 17.36 15.85
CA LEU A 118 7.20 18.64 15.14
C LEU A 118 8.29 19.53 15.75
N PRO A 119 8.37 19.76 17.08
CA PRO A 119 9.45 20.54 17.68
C PRO A 119 10.84 19.95 17.44
N PHE A 120 10.94 18.61 17.45
CA PHE A 120 12.20 17.92 17.18
C PHE A 120 12.66 18.15 15.73
N ILE A 121 11.76 17.95 14.77
CA ILE A 121 12.03 18.20 13.34
C ILE A 121 12.41 19.67 13.15
N ARG A 122 11.58 20.62 13.63
CA ARG A 122 11.85 22.06 13.53
C ARG A 122 13.22 22.43 14.10
N GLY A 123 13.56 21.92 15.28
CA GLY A 123 14.84 22.19 15.93
C GLY A 123 16.03 21.58 15.20
N LYS A 124 15.90 20.39 14.59
CA LYS A 124 16.94 19.82 13.73
C LYS A 124 17.08 20.61 12.42
N VAL A 125 15.97 21.00 11.79
CA VAL A 125 15.98 21.78 10.54
C VAL A 125 16.67 23.13 10.72
N LYS A 126 16.33 23.88 11.78
CA LYS A 126 17.00 25.15 12.10
C LYS A 126 18.50 24.97 12.33
N ARG A 127 18.92 23.89 12.99
CA ARG A 127 20.35 23.61 13.25
C ARG A 127 21.11 23.17 12.01
N LYS A 128 20.54 22.25 11.22
CA LYS A 128 21.19 21.61 10.07
C LYS A 128 21.23 22.52 8.85
N TYR A 129 20.12 23.18 8.52
CA TYR A 129 19.98 23.97 7.29
C TYR A 129 19.98 25.48 7.50
N LYS A 130 19.84 25.95 8.76
CA LYS A 130 19.76 27.39 9.10
C LYS A 130 18.70 28.17 8.29
N SER A 131 17.68 27.48 7.77
CA SER A 131 16.62 28.07 6.96
C SER A 131 15.40 28.38 7.83
N GLN A 132 15.03 29.66 7.89
CA GLN A 132 13.82 30.12 8.57
C GLN A 132 12.56 29.74 7.76
N GLU A 133 12.65 29.80 6.42
CA GLU A 133 11.56 29.40 5.52
C GLU A 133 11.13 27.94 5.75
N LEU A 134 12.09 27.01 5.82
CA LEU A 134 11.80 25.60 6.12
C LEU A 134 11.16 25.41 7.50
N ALA A 135 11.63 26.18 8.48
CA ALA A 135 11.06 26.14 9.81
C ALA A 135 9.60 26.62 9.79
N ASP A 136 9.31 27.71 9.07
CA ASP A 136 7.96 28.28 8.95
C ASP A 136 7.00 27.34 8.20
N ALA A 137 7.50 26.60 7.21
CA ALA A 137 6.73 25.56 6.53
C ALA A 137 6.32 24.41 7.47
N ILE A 138 7.17 24.03 8.44
CA ILE A 138 6.83 23.08 9.52
C ILE A 138 5.80 23.68 10.48
N ASP A 139 5.92 24.97 10.79
CA ASP A 139 4.93 25.67 11.62
C ASP A 139 3.55 25.73 10.94
N LYS A 140 3.51 25.83 9.61
CA LYS A 140 2.26 25.72 8.85
C LYS A 140 1.59 24.35 9.04
N ILE A 141 2.35 23.26 9.01
CA ILE A 141 1.82 21.91 9.32
C ILE A 141 1.24 21.90 10.74
N ARG A 142 1.98 22.42 11.72
CA ARG A 142 1.52 22.52 13.11
C ARG A 142 0.19 23.28 13.21
N ASP A 143 0.06 24.40 12.52
CA ASP A 143 -1.10 25.28 12.63
C ASP A 143 -2.32 24.74 11.88
N THR A 144 -2.11 24.05 10.74
CA THR A 144 -3.15 23.28 10.07
C THR A 144 -3.64 22.12 10.94
N VAL A 145 -2.73 21.35 11.55
CA VAL A 145 -3.09 20.26 12.47
C VAL A 145 -3.84 20.79 13.69
N LYS A 146 -3.45 21.95 14.24
CA LYS A 146 -4.17 22.60 15.35
C LYS A 146 -5.58 23.03 14.94
N THR A 147 -5.73 23.62 13.75
CA THR A 147 -7.04 24.01 13.21
C THR A 147 -7.93 22.79 13.04
N PHE A 148 -7.36 21.71 12.53
CA PHE A 148 -8.03 20.42 12.40
C PHE A 148 -8.46 19.85 13.77
N ASN A 149 -7.58 19.84 14.77
CA ASN A 149 -7.93 19.42 16.13
C ASN A 149 -9.10 20.23 16.71
N LYS A 150 -9.07 21.56 16.54
CA LYS A 150 -10.16 22.43 16.99
C LYS A 150 -11.48 22.17 16.25
N SER A 151 -11.43 21.77 14.98
CA SER A 151 -12.65 21.42 14.23
C SER A 151 -13.29 20.13 14.74
N ILE A 152 -12.47 19.18 15.20
CA ILE A 152 -12.91 17.94 15.83
C ILE A 152 -13.51 18.23 17.21
N ASP A 153 -12.86 19.07 18.02
CA ASP A 153 -13.32 19.43 19.37
C ASP A 153 -14.66 20.22 19.37
N LYS A 154 -15.09 20.77 18.21
CA LYS A 154 -16.35 21.52 18.06
C LYS A 154 -17.56 20.67 17.66
N LYS A 155 -17.36 19.51 17.01
CA LYS A 155 -18.43 18.50 16.86
C LYS A 155 -18.69 17.92 18.26
N SER A 156 -19.94 17.73 18.66
CA SER A 156 -20.26 17.42 20.05
C SER A 156 -19.50 16.15 20.51
N ASP A 157 -19.24 16.02 21.81
CA ASP A 157 -18.60 14.82 22.41
C ASP A 157 -19.34 13.50 22.08
N LYS A 158 -20.52 13.54 21.45
CA LYS A 158 -21.27 12.37 20.95
C LYS A 158 -21.04 12.06 19.47
N GLU A 159 -20.56 13.01 18.67
CA GLU A 159 -20.43 12.90 17.20
C GLU A 159 -18.99 12.63 16.73
N VAL A 160 -18.01 12.63 17.64
CA VAL A 160 -16.61 12.36 17.29
C VAL A 160 -16.36 10.86 17.34
N GLU A 161 -16.82 10.17 16.31
CA GLU A 161 -16.34 8.83 15.97
C GLU A 161 -15.17 8.94 14.98
N ILE A 162 -14.15 8.12 15.24
CA ILE A 162 -12.85 8.19 14.54
C ILE A 162 -13.00 7.79 13.07
N PHE A 163 -13.81 6.77 12.92
CA PHE A 163 -14.39 6.32 11.69
C PHE A 163 -15.84 6.63 11.99
N ASP A 164 -16.40 7.63 11.32
CA ASP A 164 -17.84 7.82 11.35
C ASP A 164 -18.46 6.41 11.17
N ASP A 165 -19.38 5.97 12.01
CA ASP A 165 -20.06 4.69 11.78
C ASP A 165 -20.69 4.67 10.38
N ALA A 166 -21.06 5.86 9.87
CA ALA A 166 -21.47 6.07 8.49
C ALA A 166 -20.31 6.12 7.48
N ASN A 167 -19.03 6.01 7.84
CA ASN A 167 -17.90 6.13 6.90
C ASN A 167 -17.96 5.07 5.79
N TYR A 168 -18.36 3.86 6.15
CA TYR A 168 -18.54 2.78 5.19
C TYR A 168 -19.74 3.04 4.29
N ASP A 169 -20.90 3.36 4.88
CA ASP A 169 -22.14 3.62 4.14
C ASP A 169 -22.08 4.90 3.29
N GLN A 170 -21.43 5.95 3.79
CA GLN A 170 -21.18 7.20 3.08
C GLN A 170 -20.25 7.00 1.89
N GLN A 171 -19.21 6.16 2.01
CA GLN A 171 -18.40 5.78 0.84
C GLN A 171 -19.24 5.08 -0.22
N ILE A 172 -20.19 4.22 0.18
CA ILE A 172 -21.09 3.55 -0.76
C ILE A 172 -21.96 4.60 -1.47
N ILE A 173 -22.65 5.46 -0.71
CA ILE A 173 -23.53 6.52 -1.24
C ILE A 173 -22.77 7.46 -2.19
N ASP A 174 -21.58 7.92 -1.78
CA ASP A 174 -20.76 8.83 -2.56
C ASP A 174 -20.32 8.21 -3.88
N LEU A 175 -19.87 6.94 -3.85
CA LEU A 175 -19.39 6.26 -5.04
C LEU A 175 -20.51 5.83 -5.98
N GLU A 176 -21.68 5.45 -5.46
CA GLU A 176 -22.88 5.21 -6.27
C GLU A 176 -23.32 6.50 -6.98
N TYR A 177 -23.41 7.62 -6.25
CA TYR A 177 -23.69 8.93 -6.82
C TYR A 177 -22.71 9.32 -7.93
N LEU A 178 -21.41 9.12 -7.69
CA LEU A 178 -20.37 9.41 -8.67
C LEU A 178 -20.45 8.51 -9.90
N ALA A 179 -20.68 7.20 -9.72
CA ALA A 179 -20.84 6.26 -10.83
C ALA A 179 -22.08 6.56 -11.68
N ASP A 180 -23.18 7.01 -11.07
CA ASP A 180 -24.38 7.46 -11.79
C ASP A 180 -24.13 8.72 -12.61
N LYS A 181 -23.38 9.67 -12.04
CA LYS A 181 -23.10 10.96 -12.68
C LYS A 181 -22.04 10.87 -13.77
N TYR A 182 -21.03 10.02 -13.59
CA TYR A 182 -19.85 9.95 -14.45
C TYR A 182 -19.62 8.51 -14.95
N LYS A 183 -19.90 8.28 -16.24
CA LYS A 183 -19.80 6.95 -16.89
C LYS A 183 -18.42 6.29 -16.85
N PHE A 184 -17.38 7.06 -16.56
CA PHE A 184 -15.99 6.58 -16.49
C PHE A 184 -15.51 6.35 -15.06
N ILE A 185 -16.41 6.31 -14.07
CA ILE A 185 -16.11 5.88 -12.70
C ILE A 185 -16.68 4.48 -12.49
N ARG A 186 -15.82 3.54 -12.07
CA ARG A 186 -16.16 2.13 -11.87
C ARG A 186 -15.67 1.65 -10.50
N PRO A 187 -16.40 1.96 -9.42
CA PRO A 187 -15.92 1.77 -8.05
C PRO A 187 -15.80 0.30 -7.66
N PHE A 188 -14.92 0.03 -6.70
CA PHE A 188 -14.73 -1.30 -6.11
C PHE A 188 -15.20 -1.31 -4.66
N PHE A 189 -16.07 -2.27 -4.35
CA PHE A 189 -16.74 -2.42 -3.07
C PHE A 189 -15.79 -3.02 -2.02
N SER A 190 -15.67 -2.41 -0.84
CA SER A 190 -14.79 -2.95 0.20
C SER A 190 -15.47 -4.10 0.94
N VAL A 191 -14.73 -5.17 1.21
CA VAL A 191 -15.20 -6.28 2.06
C VAL A 191 -14.27 -6.46 3.25
N ASP A 192 -14.86 -6.49 4.44
CA ASP A 192 -14.24 -6.96 5.67
C ASP A 192 -15.09 -8.12 6.23
N PRO A 193 -14.54 -9.34 6.38
CA PRO A 193 -15.30 -10.51 6.80
C PRO A 193 -15.88 -10.37 8.21
N ARG A 194 -15.39 -9.44 9.03
CA ARG A 194 -15.86 -9.22 10.39
C ARG A 194 -17.28 -8.66 10.47
N ARG A 195 -17.76 -7.98 9.42
CA ARG A 195 -19.17 -7.53 9.33
C ARG A 195 -20.16 -8.69 9.41
N GLU A 196 -19.83 -9.83 8.78
CA GLU A 196 -20.68 -11.03 8.83
C GLU A 196 -20.72 -11.63 10.24
N TYR A 197 -19.56 -11.70 10.90
CA TYR A 197 -19.47 -12.27 12.25
C TYR A 197 -20.17 -11.42 13.31
N LYS A 198 -20.30 -10.12 13.09
CA LYS A 198 -21.07 -9.20 13.96
C LYS A 198 -22.57 -9.24 13.69
N GLY A 199 -23.00 -9.94 12.64
CA GLY A 199 -24.41 -10.02 12.24
C GLY A 199 -24.91 -8.78 11.51
N ASP A 200 -24.00 -7.90 11.08
CA ASP A 200 -24.35 -6.65 10.39
C ASP A 200 -24.89 -6.92 8.98
N ILE A 201 -24.35 -7.94 8.30
CA ILE A 201 -24.67 -8.28 6.91
C ILE A 201 -24.56 -9.79 6.66
N ASN A 202 -25.27 -10.28 5.64
CA ASN A 202 -24.86 -11.48 4.90
C ASN A 202 -23.94 -11.04 3.76
N THR A 203 -22.65 -11.42 3.80
CA THR A 203 -21.66 -10.91 2.85
C THR A 203 -22.00 -11.28 1.40
N ILE A 204 -22.42 -12.53 1.16
CA ILE A 204 -22.68 -13.00 -0.20
C ILE A 204 -23.90 -12.30 -0.79
N GLU A 205 -25.01 -12.24 -0.05
CA GLU A 205 -26.24 -11.58 -0.51
C GLU A 205 -26.00 -10.09 -0.79
N ASN A 206 -25.25 -9.40 0.09
CA ASN A 206 -24.90 -8.00 -0.12
C ASN A 206 -24.03 -7.81 -1.37
N LEU A 207 -23.08 -8.71 -1.63
CA LEU A 207 -22.25 -8.63 -2.83
C LEU A 207 -23.04 -8.92 -4.10
N GLU A 208 -23.96 -9.88 -4.08
CA GLU A 208 -24.86 -10.14 -5.21
C GLU A 208 -25.71 -8.90 -5.53
N GLN A 209 -26.24 -8.23 -4.51
CA GLN A 209 -26.96 -6.96 -4.69
C GLN A 209 -26.04 -5.86 -5.25
N LYS A 210 -24.83 -5.67 -4.72
CA LYS A 210 -23.98 -4.53 -5.08
C LYS A 210 -23.23 -4.71 -6.41
N LEU A 211 -23.04 -5.94 -6.88
CA LEU A 211 -22.21 -6.25 -8.04
C LEU A 211 -22.95 -6.93 -9.20
N LEU A 212 -24.08 -7.61 -8.93
CA LEU A 212 -24.76 -8.44 -9.94
C LEU A 212 -26.21 -8.01 -10.23
N SER A 213 -26.79 -7.09 -9.46
CA SER A 213 -28.10 -6.56 -9.75
C SER A 213 -28.11 -5.75 -11.06
N SER A 214 -29.28 -5.60 -11.68
CA SER A 214 -29.42 -4.82 -12.92
C SER A 214 -29.05 -3.34 -12.77
N ASP A 215 -29.08 -2.83 -11.54
CA ASP A 215 -28.72 -1.46 -11.16
C ASP A 215 -27.36 -1.36 -10.44
N ALA A 216 -26.57 -2.45 -10.41
CA ALA A 216 -25.28 -2.49 -9.74
C ALA A 216 -24.34 -1.39 -10.26
N LYS A 217 -23.72 -0.66 -9.32
CA LYS A 217 -22.78 0.44 -9.61
C LYS A 217 -21.33 0.03 -9.42
N PHE A 218 -21.07 -1.00 -8.63
CA PHE A 218 -19.72 -1.47 -8.37
C PHE A 218 -19.28 -2.45 -9.45
N SER A 219 -18.01 -2.37 -9.84
CA SER A 219 -17.40 -3.21 -10.88
C SER A 219 -16.45 -4.27 -10.32
N GLY A 220 -16.18 -4.28 -9.02
CA GLY A 220 -15.21 -5.17 -8.40
C GLY A 220 -15.19 -5.08 -6.88
N ILE A 221 -14.26 -5.82 -6.25
CA ILE A 221 -14.10 -5.87 -4.79
C ILE A 221 -12.71 -5.38 -4.37
N LYS A 222 -12.64 -4.61 -3.28
CA LYS A 222 -11.40 -4.24 -2.58
C LYS A 222 -11.25 -5.01 -1.27
N LEU A 223 -10.10 -5.65 -1.07
CA LEU A 223 -9.71 -6.25 0.21
C LEU A 223 -8.48 -5.54 0.80
N TYR A 224 -8.49 -5.37 2.12
CA TYR A 224 -7.42 -4.73 2.87
C TYR A 224 -7.07 -5.54 4.13
N ALA A 225 -6.45 -6.72 3.94
CA ALA A 225 -6.14 -7.64 5.04
C ALA A 225 -5.35 -7.03 6.23
N PRO A 226 -4.39 -6.09 6.03
CA PRO A 226 -3.70 -5.44 7.14
C PRO A 226 -4.65 -4.69 8.10
N ALA A 227 -5.89 -4.40 7.70
CA ALA A 227 -6.91 -3.79 8.55
C ALA A 227 -7.42 -4.72 9.67
N GLY A 228 -7.03 -6.00 9.67
CA GLY A 228 -7.23 -6.89 10.82
C GLY A 228 -7.81 -8.26 10.50
N PHE A 229 -7.72 -8.76 9.26
CA PHE A 229 -8.24 -10.07 8.89
C PHE A 229 -7.28 -10.84 7.97
N SER A 230 -7.49 -12.15 7.85
CA SER A 230 -6.69 -12.99 6.94
C SER A 230 -7.31 -13.04 5.55
N PRO A 231 -6.50 -13.06 4.46
CA PRO A 231 -6.94 -13.44 3.13
C PRO A 231 -7.58 -14.83 3.07
N THR A 232 -7.30 -15.69 4.07
CA THR A 232 -7.87 -17.03 4.14
C THR A 232 -9.00 -17.16 5.16
N ASP A 233 -9.59 -16.04 5.58
CA ASP A 233 -10.77 -16.02 6.45
C ASP A 233 -11.92 -16.86 5.85
N PRO A 234 -12.66 -17.66 6.65
CA PRO A 234 -13.76 -18.50 6.17
C PRO A 234 -14.83 -17.80 5.34
N VAL A 235 -15.16 -16.53 5.62
CA VAL A 235 -16.14 -15.76 4.81
C VAL A 235 -15.59 -15.49 3.41
N LEU A 236 -14.28 -15.23 3.30
CA LEU A 236 -13.63 -14.98 2.01
C LEU A 236 -13.38 -16.31 1.26
N MET A 237 -12.80 -17.29 1.95
CA MET A 237 -12.40 -18.58 1.39
C MET A 237 -13.55 -19.54 1.16
N GLY A 238 -14.67 -19.38 1.84
CA GLY A 238 -15.76 -20.36 1.89
C GLY A 238 -15.40 -21.59 2.73
N THR A 239 -16.45 -22.26 3.22
CA THR A 239 -16.38 -23.51 3.99
C THR A 239 -16.97 -24.66 3.18
N ASN A 240 -17.15 -25.83 3.80
CA ASN A 240 -17.83 -26.96 3.16
C ASN A 240 -19.35 -26.72 3.02
N SER A 241 -19.91 -25.81 3.82
CA SER A 241 -21.36 -25.55 3.89
C SER A 241 -21.75 -24.18 3.34
N GLN A 242 -20.80 -23.29 3.11
CA GLN A 242 -21.07 -21.91 2.70
C GLN A 242 -20.09 -21.45 1.63
N LYS A 243 -20.64 -20.84 0.57
CA LYS A 243 -19.89 -20.21 -0.49
C LYS A 243 -19.14 -18.99 0.05
N GLY A 244 -17.87 -18.83 -0.36
CA GLY A 244 -17.06 -17.69 0.01
C GLY A 244 -17.00 -16.61 -1.07
N VAL A 245 -16.54 -15.42 -0.70
CA VAL A 245 -16.38 -14.27 -1.62
C VAL A 245 -15.58 -14.63 -2.87
N TYR A 246 -14.47 -15.37 -2.73
CA TYR A 246 -13.65 -15.74 -3.89
C TYR A 246 -14.36 -16.68 -4.86
N ALA A 247 -15.22 -17.58 -4.36
CA ALA A 247 -16.02 -18.45 -5.22
C ALA A 247 -17.02 -17.62 -6.03
N LEU A 248 -17.73 -16.68 -5.38
CA LEU A 248 -18.63 -15.74 -6.06
C LEU A 248 -17.90 -14.95 -7.16
N CYS A 249 -16.70 -14.46 -6.86
CA CYS A 249 -15.94 -13.66 -7.82
C CYS A 249 -15.43 -14.48 -9.01
N GLN A 250 -14.91 -15.68 -8.76
CA GLN A 250 -14.43 -16.54 -9.84
C GLN A 250 -15.58 -17.01 -10.75
N GLU A 251 -16.74 -17.34 -10.19
CA GLU A 251 -17.92 -17.78 -10.96
C GLU A 251 -18.49 -16.68 -11.86
N ASN A 252 -18.45 -15.42 -11.41
CA ASN A 252 -19.02 -14.28 -12.12
C ASN A 252 -17.98 -13.37 -12.78
N ASN A 253 -16.71 -13.78 -12.80
CA ASN A 253 -15.58 -12.98 -13.29
C ASN A 253 -15.51 -11.56 -12.67
N ILE A 254 -15.81 -11.43 -11.38
CA ILE A 254 -15.70 -10.15 -10.67
C ILE A 254 -14.23 -9.91 -10.32
N PRO A 255 -13.63 -8.78 -10.72
CA PRO A 255 -12.26 -8.46 -10.38
C PRO A 255 -12.10 -8.08 -8.90
N LEU A 256 -11.00 -8.54 -8.29
CA LEU A 256 -10.58 -8.12 -6.97
C LEU A 256 -9.31 -7.27 -7.06
N THR A 257 -9.25 -6.18 -6.30
CA THR A 257 -7.99 -5.51 -5.99
C THR A 257 -7.70 -5.70 -4.51
N VAL A 258 -6.51 -6.17 -4.17
CA VAL A 258 -6.11 -6.41 -2.78
C VAL A 258 -4.90 -5.55 -2.46
N HIS A 259 -4.90 -4.88 -1.30
CA HIS A 259 -3.69 -4.20 -0.84
C HIS A 259 -2.56 -5.22 -0.71
N ASN A 260 -1.41 -5.03 -1.35
CA ASN A 260 -0.30 -5.98 -1.26
C ASN A 260 1.08 -5.30 -1.22
N SER A 261 1.28 -4.48 -0.20
CA SER A 261 2.61 -3.97 0.17
C SER A 261 2.90 -4.19 1.66
N ASN A 262 4.15 -3.93 2.02
CA ASN A 262 4.63 -3.97 3.39
C ASN A 262 4.39 -2.65 4.17
N ALA A 263 3.66 -1.70 3.57
CA ALA A 263 3.41 -0.35 4.07
C ALA A 263 1.93 0.05 3.91
N GLY A 264 1.61 1.31 4.24
CA GLY A 264 0.25 1.87 4.17
C GLY A 264 -0.41 1.98 5.55
N PHE A 265 -1.62 1.46 5.68
CA PHE A 265 -2.37 1.42 6.93
C PHE A 265 -2.40 -0.01 7.51
N ALA A 266 -2.60 -0.14 8.81
CA ALA A 266 -2.84 -1.42 9.45
C ALA A 266 -3.71 -1.24 10.70
N CYS A 267 -4.27 -2.35 11.21
CA CYS A 267 -5.08 -2.32 12.43
C CYS A 267 -4.31 -1.71 13.62
N LEU A 268 -5.04 -1.07 14.51
CA LEU A 268 -4.52 -0.33 15.65
C LEU A 268 -4.34 -1.22 16.89
N SER A 269 -4.94 -2.42 16.87
CA SER A 269 -4.94 -3.40 17.93
C SER A 269 -3.57 -4.02 18.19
N THR A 270 -3.24 -4.30 19.45
CA THR A 270 -2.00 -5.00 19.86
C THR A 270 -2.21 -6.50 19.99
N VAL A 271 -3.44 -6.92 20.28
CA VAL A 271 -3.86 -8.33 20.26
C VAL A 271 -4.97 -8.40 19.25
N LEU A 272 -5.02 -9.41 18.38
CA LEU A 272 -6.04 -9.51 17.33
C LEU A 272 -6.51 -10.97 17.21
N LYS A 273 -7.82 -11.16 17.11
CA LYS A 273 -8.41 -12.45 16.76
C LYS A 273 -8.50 -12.54 15.24
N VAL A 274 -7.87 -13.56 14.66
CA VAL A 274 -7.83 -13.76 13.22
C VAL A 274 -8.35 -15.16 12.93
N ARG A 275 -9.19 -15.30 11.91
CA ARG A 275 -9.60 -16.61 11.39
C ARG A 275 -8.84 -16.89 10.11
N GLY A 276 -8.37 -18.12 9.93
CA GLY A 276 -7.58 -18.53 8.77
C GLY A 276 -6.08 -18.62 9.08
N HIS A 277 -5.27 -18.28 8.08
CA HIS A 277 -3.81 -18.39 8.12
C HIS A 277 -3.14 -17.02 8.26
N VAL A 278 -1.99 -17.03 8.94
CA VAL A 278 -1.11 -15.88 9.11
C VAL A 278 0.32 -16.29 8.78
N ASN A 279 1.18 -15.32 8.48
CA ASN A 279 2.60 -15.54 8.25
C ASN A 279 3.40 -15.19 9.51
N MET A 280 3.74 -16.20 10.30
CA MET A 280 4.50 -16.06 11.54
C MET A 280 5.89 -16.65 11.36
N HIS A 281 6.93 -15.84 11.64
CA HIS A 281 8.34 -16.25 11.49
C HIS A 281 8.63 -16.87 10.11
N GLY A 282 8.07 -16.27 9.05
CA GLY A 282 8.26 -16.71 7.66
C GLY A 282 7.44 -17.94 7.24
N ASN A 283 6.65 -18.51 8.13
CA ASN A 283 5.82 -19.70 7.91
C ASN A 283 4.33 -19.34 7.91
N VAL A 284 3.60 -19.89 6.93
CA VAL A 284 2.15 -19.74 6.86
C VAL A 284 1.51 -20.81 7.74
N ILE A 285 0.87 -20.36 8.83
CA ILE A 285 0.25 -21.24 9.83
C ILE A 285 -1.22 -20.87 10.02
N LYS A 286 -2.07 -21.87 10.22
CA LYS A 286 -3.47 -21.65 10.62
C LYS A 286 -3.51 -21.28 12.10
N ILE A 287 -4.14 -20.15 12.43
CA ILE A 287 -4.21 -19.67 13.82
C ILE A 287 -5.57 -20.01 14.44
N ASN A 288 -5.53 -20.50 15.69
CA ASN A 288 -6.73 -20.83 16.47
C ASN A 288 -6.82 -20.01 17.77
N LYS A 289 -5.87 -19.10 18.00
CA LYS A 289 -5.76 -18.25 19.18
C LYS A 289 -5.49 -16.81 18.74
N PRO A 290 -5.80 -15.80 19.56
CA PRO A 290 -5.43 -14.42 19.26
C PRO A 290 -3.92 -14.28 19.04
N ILE A 291 -3.54 -13.46 18.06
CA ILE A 291 -2.16 -13.07 17.82
C ILE A 291 -1.83 -11.82 18.62
N THR A 292 -0.59 -11.70 19.08
CA THR A 292 -0.07 -10.50 19.76
C THR A 292 1.01 -9.87 18.90
N PHE A 293 0.86 -8.59 18.63
CA PHE A 293 1.84 -7.77 17.94
C PHE A 293 2.82 -7.15 18.95
N GLU A 294 4.10 -7.18 18.61
CA GLU A 294 5.18 -6.63 19.43
C GLU A 294 5.19 -5.10 19.36
N ASN A 295 4.97 -4.54 18.17
CA ASN A 295 5.05 -3.11 17.95
C ASN A 295 3.69 -2.43 18.14
N LYS A 296 3.70 -1.39 18.99
CA LYS A 296 2.52 -0.57 19.28
C LYS A 296 2.33 0.49 18.21
N PHE A 297 1.15 0.52 17.60
CA PHE A 297 0.82 1.48 16.53
C PHE A 297 0.99 2.95 16.98
N PHE A 298 0.45 3.32 18.16
CA PHE A 298 0.59 4.66 18.71
C PHE A 298 1.89 4.82 19.51
N SER A 299 3.03 4.71 18.81
CA SER A 299 4.36 4.91 19.39
C SER A 299 5.33 5.47 18.35
N LEU A 300 6.59 5.73 18.75
CA LEU A 300 7.65 6.06 17.80
C LEU A 300 7.97 4.90 16.82
N LYS A 301 7.44 3.69 17.08
CA LYS A 301 7.57 2.50 16.22
C LYS A 301 6.34 2.26 15.32
N ALA A 302 5.65 3.32 14.92
CA ALA A 302 4.40 3.20 14.14
C ALA A 302 4.63 2.54 12.77
N SER A 303 5.77 2.83 12.12
CA SER A 303 6.14 2.23 10.83
C SER A 303 6.38 0.73 10.97
N GLU A 304 7.12 0.33 11.99
CA GLU A 304 7.40 -1.08 12.33
C GLU A 304 6.11 -1.82 12.70
N ALA A 305 5.18 -1.15 13.38
CA ALA A 305 3.86 -1.69 13.69
C ALA A 305 3.03 -2.00 12.43
N ILE A 306 3.08 -1.13 11.43
CA ILE A 306 2.40 -1.35 10.14
C ILE A 306 3.06 -2.50 9.39
N HIS A 307 4.38 -2.46 9.28
CA HIS A 307 5.15 -3.50 8.60
C HIS A 307 4.90 -4.88 9.22
N GLU A 308 4.93 -4.99 10.55
CA GLU A 308 4.64 -6.22 11.28
C GLU A 308 3.25 -6.78 10.95
N ARG A 309 2.21 -5.93 11.00
CA ARG A 309 0.82 -6.33 10.72
C ARG A 309 0.64 -6.74 9.27
N ALA A 310 1.19 -5.97 8.33
CA ALA A 310 1.20 -6.33 6.93
C ALA A 310 1.89 -7.69 6.75
N LYS A 311 3.09 -7.88 7.30
CA LYS A 311 3.87 -9.12 7.21
C LYS A 311 3.13 -10.33 7.75
N ILE A 312 2.37 -10.18 8.83
CA ILE A 312 1.61 -11.27 9.44
C ILE A 312 0.31 -11.56 8.70
N LEU A 313 -0.40 -10.54 8.24
CA LEU A 313 -1.77 -10.68 7.73
C LEU A 313 -1.87 -10.71 6.20
N ASN A 314 -0.89 -10.18 5.47
CA ASN A 314 -1.04 -9.86 4.05
C ASN A 314 0.07 -10.40 3.14
N HIS A 315 1.01 -11.17 3.69
CA HIS A 315 2.16 -11.67 2.95
C HIS A 315 1.77 -12.48 1.69
N PRO A 316 2.50 -12.39 0.56
CA PRO A 316 2.17 -13.12 -0.68
C PRO A 316 2.06 -14.62 -0.48
N LYS A 317 2.82 -15.18 0.47
CA LYS A 317 2.72 -16.61 0.85
C LYS A 317 1.31 -17.02 1.31
N ILE A 318 0.54 -16.12 1.94
CA ILE A 318 -0.84 -16.39 2.35
C ILE A 318 -1.76 -16.39 1.12
N TRP A 319 -1.58 -15.42 0.22
CA TRP A 319 -2.33 -15.32 -1.04
C TRP A 319 -2.08 -16.50 -1.99
N ALA A 320 -0.91 -17.15 -1.90
CA ALA A 320 -0.66 -18.40 -2.61
C ALA A 320 -1.67 -19.50 -2.25
N LEU A 321 -2.18 -19.53 -1.00
CA LEU A 321 -3.24 -20.47 -0.59
C LEU A 321 -4.58 -20.14 -1.25
N VAL A 322 -4.89 -18.85 -1.39
CA VAL A 322 -6.11 -18.37 -2.07
C VAL A 322 -6.08 -18.80 -3.53
N LEU A 323 -5.01 -18.47 -4.26
CA LEU A 323 -4.85 -18.82 -5.67
C LEU A 323 -4.78 -20.33 -5.91
N LYS A 324 -4.22 -21.09 -4.96
CA LYS A 324 -4.25 -22.57 -5.04
C LYS A 324 -5.68 -23.12 -5.01
N LYS A 325 -6.59 -22.50 -4.24
CA LYS A 325 -8.00 -22.90 -4.17
C LYS A 325 -8.82 -22.32 -5.33
N TYR A 326 -8.51 -21.10 -5.76
CA TYR A 326 -9.22 -20.35 -6.80
C TYR A 326 -8.25 -19.92 -7.91
N PRO A 327 -7.79 -20.85 -8.77
CA PRO A 327 -6.74 -20.58 -9.74
C PRO A 327 -7.16 -19.62 -10.86
N ASN A 328 -8.47 -19.47 -11.13
CA ASN A 328 -8.99 -18.59 -12.17
C ASN A 328 -9.50 -17.26 -11.61
N LEU A 329 -9.28 -16.98 -10.32
CA LEU A 329 -9.68 -15.73 -9.68
C LEU A 329 -9.01 -14.54 -10.37
N THR A 330 -9.82 -13.58 -10.81
CA THR A 330 -9.32 -12.30 -11.32
C THR A 330 -8.93 -11.41 -10.16
N ILE A 331 -7.62 -11.27 -9.93
CA ILE A 331 -7.08 -10.56 -8.77
C ILE A 331 -5.90 -9.67 -9.14
N ASN A 332 -5.88 -8.47 -8.60
CA ASN A 332 -4.79 -7.53 -8.67
C ASN A 332 -4.15 -7.37 -7.28
N PHE A 333 -2.86 -7.68 -7.17
CA PHE A 333 -2.03 -7.42 -6.00
C PHE A 333 -1.46 -6.01 -6.07
N ALA A 334 -2.08 -5.08 -5.34
CA ALA A 334 -1.76 -3.68 -5.49
C ALA A 334 -0.36 -3.29 -5.00
N HIS A 335 0.21 -2.26 -5.65
CA HIS A 335 1.51 -1.64 -5.36
C HIS A 335 2.76 -2.49 -5.65
N PHE A 336 2.59 -3.73 -6.14
CA PHE A 336 3.70 -4.64 -6.42
C PHE A 336 4.74 -4.77 -5.27
N GLY A 337 4.27 -4.75 -4.02
CA GLY A 337 5.11 -4.84 -2.83
C GLY A 337 5.61 -3.51 -2.26
N GLY A 338 5.46 -2.41 -3.00
CA GLY A 338 5.99 -1.07 -2.68
C GLY A 338 7.32 -0.78 -3.38
N SER A 339 7.61 0.51 -3.64
CA SER A 339 8.81 0.97 -4.37
C SER A 339 10.10 0.39 -3.81
N ASP A 340 10.30 0.43 -2.49
CA ASP A 340 11.52 -0.08 -1.84
C ASP A 340 11.74 -1.57 -2.14
N GLN A 341 10.68 -2.38 -2.03
CA GLN A 341 10.75 -3.81 -2.30
C GLN A 341 11.01 -4.12 -3.77
N ILE A 342 10.47 -3.29 -4.68
CA ILE A 342 10.75 -3.38 -6.11
C ILE A 342 12.23 -3.06 -6.36
N MET A 343 12.73 -1.96 -5.81
CA MET A 343 14.10 -1.50 -6.02
C MET A 343 15.13 -2.46 -5.43
N GLU A 344 14.89 -3.01 -4.23
CA GLU A 344 15.69 -4.09 -3.66
C GLU A 344 15.75 -5.31 -4.57
N TYR A 345 14.61 -5.70 -5.15
CA TYR A 345 14.51 -6.88 -6.01
C TYR A 345 15.25 -6.68 -7.33
N ILE A 346 15.00 -5.58 -8.05
CA ILE A 346 15.62 -5.37 -9.37
C ILE A 346 17.12 -5.10 -9.28
N ASN A 347 17.59 -4.56 -8.16
CA ASN A 347 19.02 -4.33 -7.90
C ASN A 347 19.70 -5.54 -7.25
N TYR A 348 18.93 -6.58 -6.87
CA TYR A 348 19.41 -7.75 -6.13
C TYR A 348 20.19 -7.34 -4.87
N SER A 349 19.64 -6.40 -4.10
CA SER A 349 20.26 -5.85 -2.89
C SER A 349 20.46 -6.94 -1.83
N ILE A 350 21.65 -6.96 -1.23
CA ILE A 350 22.03 -7.87 -0.12
C ILE A 350 22.53 -6.98 1.02
N ASP A 351 21.73 -6.86 2.07
CA ASP A 351 21.99 -5.93 3.18
C ASP A 351 23.04 -6.47 4.16
N GLU A 352 23.08 -7.78 4.33
CA GLU A 352 23.95 -8.48 5.28
C GLU A 352 25.38 -8.62 4.72
N LYS A 353 26.07 -7.49 4.60
CA LYS A 353 27.43 -7.42 4.08
C LYS A 353 28.47 -8.06 5.00
N LYS A 354 28.17 -8.17 6.30
CA LYS A 354 29.03 -8.76 7.33
C LYS A 354 28.18 -9.51 8.34
N ILE A 355 28.38 -10.81 8.45
CA ILE A 355 27.65 -11.71 9.36
C ILE A 355 28.68 -12.40 10.25
N ASP A 356 28.29 -12.75 11.49
CA ASP A 356 29.08 -13.67 12.31
C ASP A 356 29.27 -15.01 11.60
N ASP A 357 30.47 -15.60 11.67
CA ASP A 357 30.73 -16.84 10.93
C ASP A 357 29.93 -18.03 11.45
N GLU A 358 29.68 -18.10 12.76
CA GLU A 358 28.81 -19.13 13.33
C GLU A 358 27.36 -18.97 12.86
N ILE A 359 26.83 -17.74 12.90
CA ILE A 359 25.47 -17.44 12.43
C ILE A 359 25.33 -17.73 10.93
N PHE A 360 26.33 -17.40 10.13
CA PHE A 360 26.32 -17.65 8.69
C PHE A 360 26.32 -19.15 8.39
N GLU A 361 27.20 -19.91 9.01
CA GLU A 361 27.28 -21.36 8.81
C GLU A 361 26.00 -22.08 9.24
N ASP A 362 25.39 -21.67 10.37
CA ASP A 362 24.09 -22.20 10.82
C ASP A 362 22.98 -21.90 9.80
N ALA A 363 22.91 -20.66 9.32
CA ALA A 363 21.91 -20.23 8.34
C ALA A 363 21.99 -21.01 7.02
N ILE A 364 23.19 -21.42 6.59
CA ILE A 364 23.38 -22.17 5.34
C ILE A 364 23.44 -23.69 5.52
N LEU A 365 23.49 -24.20 6.76
CA LEU A 365 23.72 -25.61 7.08
C LEU A 365 22.67 -26.53 6.45
N HIS A 366 21.40 -26.11 6.50
CA HIS A 366 20.25 -26.89 6.04
C HIS A 366 19.87 -26.64 4.58
N LEU A 367 20.65 -25.82 3.87
CA LEU A 367 20.37 -25.48 2.48
C LEU A 367 20.74 -26.62 1.53
N LYS A 368 20.10 -26.63 0.37
CA LYS A 368 20.45 -27.55 -0.72
C LYS A 368 21.91 -27.30 -1.13
N PRO A 369 22.69 -28.35 -1.48
CA PRO A 369 24.12 -28.20 -1.79
C PRO A 369 24.42 -27.10 -2.82
N LYS A 370 23.59 -27.00 -3.86
CA LYS A 370 23.71 -25.97 -4.90
C LYS A 370 23.53 -24.55 -4.36
N ASP A 371 22.53 -24.32 -3.51
CA ASP A 371 22.28 -22.98 -2.94
C ASP A 371 23.36 -22.64 -1.92
N LYS A 372 23.83 -23.62 -1.13
CA LYS A 372 24.97 -23.47 -0.21
C LYS A 372 26.23 -23.03 -0.96
N GLU A 373 26.61 -23.73 -2.03
CA GLU A 373 27.79 -23.41 -2.84
C GLU A 373 27.72 -21.99 -3.42
N ILE A 374 26.57 -21.62 -4.01
CA ILE A 374 26.36 -20.29 -4.58
C ILE A 374 26.53 -19.21 -3.50
N ILE A 375 25.87 -19.37 -2.35
CA ILE A 375 25.91 -18.38 -1.27
C ILE A 375 27.32 -18.31 -0.67
N SER A 376 27.95 -19.43 -0.35
CA SER A 376 29.31 -19.46 0.19
C SER A 376 30.33 -18.80 -0.75
N SER A 377 30.19 -18.96 -2.07
CA SER A 377 31.11 -18.34 -3.06
C SER A 377 31.10 -16.81 -3.07
N ALA A 378 30.04 -16.21 -2.52
CA ALA A 378 29.87 -14.76 -2.45
C ALA A 378 30.50 -14.15 -1.20
N TYR A 379 30.85 -14.97 -0.20
CA TYR A 379 31.39 -14.51 1.08
C TYR A 379 32.81 -15.03 1.30
N PHE A 380 33.61 -14.28 2.06
CA PHE A 380 34.92 -14.73 2.51
C PHE A 380 35.08 -14.51 4.01
N LYS A 381 35.79 -15.43 4.67
CA LYS A 381 36.05 -15.35 6.11
C LYS A 381 37.11 -14.29 6.40
N LYS A 382 36.80 -13.36 7.30
CA LYS A 382 37.71 -12.36 7.84
C LYS A 382 37.57 -12.33 9.36
N ARG A 383 38.51 -12.95 10.08
CA ARG A 383 38.41 -13.22 11.53
C ARG A 383 37.17 -14.09 11.81
N ASN A 384 36.28 -13.65 12.71
CA ASN A 384 35.01 -14.28 13.08
C ASN A 384 33.81 -13.72 12.29
N LYS A 385 34.04 -13.27 11.06
CA LYS A 385 33.00 -12.69 10.22
C LYS A 385 33.07 -13.25 8.81
N MET A 386 31.90 -13.53 8.25
CA MET A 386 31.70 -13.76 6.82
C MET A 386 31.38 -12.42 6.17
N VAL A 387 32.21 -12.01 5.21
CA VAL A 387 32.11 -10.71 4.54
C VAL A 387 31.72 -10.92 3.09
N LEU A 388 30.66 -10.25 2.65
CA LEU A 388 30.21 -10.27 1.25
C LEU A 388 31.31 -9.65 0.37
N ARG A 389 31.59 -10.27 -0.77
CA ARG A 389 32.50 -9.72 -1.78
C ARG A 389 31.93 -8.42 -2.36
N ASP A 390 32.70 -7.34 -2.28
CA ASP A 390 32.29 -6.04 -2.84
C ASP A 390 32.33 -6.03 -4.39
N ASN A 391 33.04 -6.96 -5.01
CA ASN A 391 33.27 -7.02 -6.47
C ASN A 391 32.35 -8.01 -7.22
N LEU A 392 31.18 -8.35 -6.67
CA LEU A 392 30.22 -9.20 -7.38
C LEU A 392 29.69 -8.50 -8.62
N THR A 393 29.84 -9.14 -9.78
CA THR A 393 29.16 -8.75 -11.02
C THR A 393 27.64 -8.82 -10.82
N ILE A 394 26.87 -8.12 -11.66
CA ILE A 394 25.40 -8.16 -11.61
C ILE A 394 24.90 -9.60 -11.73
N SER A 395 25.47 -10.41 -12.64
CA SER A 395 25.07 -11.80 -12.83
C SER A 395 25.34 -12.68 -11.60
N GLU A 396 26.51 -12.52 -10.96
CA GLU A 396 26.81 -13.23 -9.70
C GLU A 396 25.83 -12.82 -8.60
N ARG A 397 25.63 -11.52 -8.41
CA ARG A 397 24.70 -10.97 -7.41
C ARG A 397 23.28 -11.51 -7.60
N THR A 398 22.77 -11.54 -8.82
CA THR A 398 21.46 -12.12 -9.15
C THR A 398 21.38 -13.60 -8.75
N LYS A 399 22.43 -14.40 -9.01
CA LYS A 399 22.44 -15.83 -8.66
C LYS A 399 22.41 -16.02 -7.14
N VAL A 400 23.23 -15.26 -6.42
CA VAL A 400 23.33 -15.31 -4.95
C VAL A 400 22.01 -14.88 -4.32
N TRP A 401 21.48 -13.73 -4.73
CA TRP A 401 20.21 -13.22 -4.22
C TRP A 401 19.06 -14.21 -4.42
N ASN A 402 18.95 -14.80 -5.62
CA ASN A 402 17.92 -15.81 -5.88
C ASN A 402 18.12 -17.10 -5.08
N ALA A 403 19.36 -17.50 -4.78
CA ALA A 403 19.63 -18.63 -3.89
C ALA A 403 19.20 -18.32 -2.46
N MET A 404 19.55 -17.13 -1.93
CA MET A 404 19.13 -16.67 -0.61
C MET A 404 17.60 -16.54 -0.50
N TYR A 405 16.93 -16.02 -1.53
CA TYR A 405 15.46 -15.95 -1.57
C TYR A 405 14.81 -17.34 -1.54
N ARG A 406 15.27 -18.29 -2.36
CA ARG A 406 14.77 -19.67 -2.35
C ARG A 406 15.01 -20.39 -1.02
N ALA A 407 16.13 -20.06 -0.37
CA ALA A 407 16.50 -20.56 0.94
C ALA A 407 15.68 -19.94 2.09
N GLY A 408 14.91 -18.87 1.83
CA GLY A 408 14.17 -18.13 2.86
C GLY A 408 15.04 -17.20 3.71
N LEU A 409 16.29 -16.94 3.29
CA LEU A 409 17.21 -16.00 3.93
C LEU A 409 16.89 -14.55 3.54
N ILE A 410 16.35 -14.34 2.34
CA ILE A 410 15.81 -13.04 1.90
C ILE A 410 14.30 -13.16 1.76
N ASP A 411 13.60 -12.21 2.37
CA ASP A 411 12.15 -12.05 2.26
C ASP A 411 11.87 -10.78 1.45
N ASN A 412 11.43 -10.92 0.21
CA ASN A 412 11.12 -9.79 -0.66
C ASN A 412 9.71 -9.90 -1.23
N TRP A 413 8.92 -8.85 -0.99
CA TRP A 413 7.50 -8.82 -1.25
C TRP A 413 7.16 -8.75 -2.73
N ALA A 414 7.87 -7.87 -3.47
CA ALA A 414 7.72 -7.69 -4.91
C ALA A 414 8.01 -8.99 -5.66
N LYS A 415 9.09 -9.69 -5.29
CA LYS A 415 9.42 -11.00 -5.81
C LYS A 415 8.34 -12.04 -5.51
N GLY A 416 7.79 -12.04 -4.30
CA GLY A 416 6.70 -12.93 -3.90
C GLY A 416 5.44 -12.73 -4.74
N ILE A 417 5.05 -11.47 -4.98
CA ILE A 417 3.92 -11.14 -5.89
C ILE A 417 4.25 -11.57 -7.32
N PHE A 418 5.46 -11.27 -7.80
CA PHE A 418 5.86 -11.62 -9.16
C PHE A 418 5.78 -13.12 -9.41
N ASP A 419 6.19 -13.94 -8.44
CA ASP A 419 6.08 -15.40 -8.51
C ASP A 419 4.63 -15.91 -8.61
N LEU A 420 3.67 -15.18 -8.04
CA LEU A 420 2.25 -15.48 -8.18
C LEU A 420 1.73 -15.09 -9.57
N VAL A 421 1.94 -13.83 -9.98
CA VAL A 421 1.32 -13.30 -11.21
C VAL A 421 1.93 -13.87 -12.49
N LYS A 422 3.23 -14.21 -12.48
CA LYS A 422 3.89 -14.85 -13.63
C LYS A 422 3.54 -16.33 -13.79
N ASN A 423 2.89 -16.94 -12.79
CA ASN A 423 2.60 -18.36 -12.83
C ASN A 423 1.44 -18.63 -13.81
N PRO A 424 1.64 -19.44 -14.86
CA PRO A 424 0.56 -19.73 -15.83
C PRO A 424 -0.62 -20.49 -15.23
N LYS A 425 -0.47 -21.08 -14.03
CA LYS A 425 -1.60 -21.67 -13.28
C LYS A 425 -2.59 -20.63 -12.76
N TYR A 426 -2.19 -19.36 -12.69
CA TYR A 426 -3.01 -18.25 -12.19
C TYR A 426 -3.14 -17.18 -13.29
N PRO A 427 -3.82 -17.49 -14.41
CA PRO A 427 -3.80 -16.64 -15.60
C PRO A 427 -4.42 -15.25 -15.38
N ASN A 428 -5.30 -15.12 -14.39
CA ASN A 428 -6.00 -13.88 -14.07
C ASN A 428 -5.43 -13.15 -12.84
N ALA A 429 -4.20 -13.48 -12.42
CA ALA A 429 -3.48 -12.75 -11.39
C ALA A 429 -2.64 -11.61 -12.00
N TYR A 430 -2.79 -10.41 -11.46
CA TYR A 430 -2.18 -9.16 -11.90
C TYR A 430 -1.52 -8.44 -10.72
N THR A 431 -0.73 -7.41 -11.02
CA THR A 431 -0.22 -6.46 -10.03
C THR A 431 -0.22 -5.07 -10.65
N ASP A 432 -0.43 -4.04 -9.84
CA ASP A 432 -0.39 -2.66 -10.29
C ASP A 432 0.88 -1.95 -9.88
N LEU A 433 1.33 -1.09 -10.79
CA LEU A 433 2.38 -0.13 -10.57
C LEU A 433 1.73 1.15 -10.07
N SER A 434 1.73 1.29 -8.76
CA SER A 434 1.25 2.46 -8.01
C SER A 434 2.19 2.72 -6.83
N CYS A 435 2.01 3.83 -6.10
CA CYS A 435 2.84 4.17 -4.92
C CYS A 435 4.35 4.32 -5.16
N PHE A 436 4.79 4.52 -6.40
CA PHE A 436 6.12 5.05 -6.67
C PHE A 436 6.23 6.46 -6.04
N SER A 437 6.92 6.55 -4.92
CA SER A 437 7.09 7.78 -4.13
C SER A 437 8.55 8.20 -3.96
N GLU A 438 9.49 7.39 -4.46
CA GLU A 438 10.90 7.73 -4.53
C GLU A 438 11.20 8.38 -5.89
N GLY A 439 12.17 9.29 -5.93
CA GLY A 439 12.36 10.14 -7.08
C GLY A 439 13.25 11.32 -6.77
N MET A 440 13.29 12.28 -7.68
CA MET A 440 14.16 13.44 -7.55
C MET A 440 13.46 14.73 -7.94
N LEU A 441 13.98 15.85 -7.44
CA LEU A 441 13.53 17.17 -7.91
C LEU A 441 14.10 17.46 -9.29
N VAL A 442 13.21 17.77 -10.23
CA VAL A 442 13.52 18.18 -11.60
C VAL A 442 12.84 19.52 -11.90
N HIS A 443 13.34 20.26 -12.89
CA HIS A 443 12.63 21.45 -13.37
C HIS A 443 11.52 21.04 -14.34
N SER A 444 10.31 21.51 -14.06
CA SER A 444 9.15 21.34 -14.93
C SER A 444 9.41 21.98 -16.31
N PRO A 445 9.22 21.24 -17.42
CA PRO A 445 9.38 21.81 -18.76
C PRO A 445 8.38 22.94 -19.08
N LYS A 446 7.25 23.01 -18.37
CA LYS A 446 6.16 23.96 -18.65
C LYS A 446 6.41 25.35 -18.08
N ASN A 447 6.98 25.43 -16.88
CA ASN A 447 7.10 26.70 -16.14
C ASN A 447 8.46 26.85 -15.44
N ASN A 448 9.39 25.91 -15.62
CA ASN A 448 10.72 25.88 -15.02
C ASN A 448 10.73 25.86 -13.47
N GLU A 449 9.60 25.59 -12.83
CA GLU A 449 9.50 25.39 -11.39
C GLU A 449 9.99 23.99 -10.99
N LEU A 450 10.52 23.85 -9.77
CA LEU A 450 10.92 22.53 -9.25
C LEU A 450 9.70 21.67 -8.99
N THR A 451 9.71 20.46 -9.55
CA THR A 451 8.71 19.41 -9.34
C THR A 451 9.42 18.11 -8.97
N PHE A 452 8.78 17.27 -8.18
CA PHE A 452 9.30 15.93 -7.90
C PHE A 452 8.89 15.02 -9.04
N SER A 453 9.82 14.22 -9.54
CA SER A 453 9.59 13.28 -10.63
C SER A 453 10.09 11.90 -10.24
N ILE A 454 9.29 10.89 -10.57
CA ILE A 454 9.59 9.47 -10.42
C ILE A 454 10.09 8.85 -11.74
N LYS A 455 10.27 9.66 -12.78
CA LYS A 455 10.61 9.19 -14.14
C LYS A 455 11.89 8.35 -14.18
N GLU A 456 12.94 8.75 -13.45
CA GLU A 456 14.20 7.99 -13.43
C GLU A 456 14.05 6.64 -12.72
N GLU A 457 13.27 6.59 -11.63
CA GLU A 457 12.98 5.36 -10.92
C GLU A 457 12.17 4.40 -11.80
N LEU A 458 11.11 4.90 -12.44
CA LEU A 458 10.32 4.15 -13.42
C LEU A 458 11.17 3.68 -14.61
N GLY A 459 12.07 4.52 -15.10
CA GLY A 459 13.03 4.17 -16.15
C GLY A 459 13.98 3.06 -15.72
N THR A 460 14.47 3.11 -14.49
CA THR A 460 15.30 2.05 -13.90
C THR A 460 14.52 0.75 -13.77
N PHE A 461 13.31 0.78 -13.22
CA PHE A 461 12.42 -0.37 -13.17
C PHE A 461 12.16 -0.95 -14.57
N LYS A 462 11.84 -0.09 -15.53
CA LYS A 462 11.54 -0.52 -16.90
C LYS A 462 12.74 -1.22 -17.54
N ASN A 463 13.90 -0.58 -17.52
CA ASN A 463 15.10 -1.09 -18.20
C ASN A 463 15.70 -2.30 -17.50
N SER A 464 15.72 -2.30 -16.17
CA SER A 464 16.34 -3.37 -15.38
C SER A 464 15.45 -4.60 -15.24
N PHE A 465 14.13 -4.44 -15.34
CA PHE A 465 13.16 -5.51 -15.10
C PHE A 465 12.12 -5.65 -16.21
N TYR A 466 11.23 -4.68 -16.41
CA TYR A 466 10.05 -4.82 -17.28
C TYR A 466 10.40 -5.20 -18.73
N ASN A 467 11.42 -4.57 -19.33
CA ASN A 467 11.83 -4.81 -20.71
C ASN A 467 12.35 -6.24 -20.95
N LYS A 468 12.78 -6.93 -19.89
CA LYS A 468 13.31 -8.30 -19.94
C LYS A 468 12.22 -9.37 -19.81
N LEU A 469 10.99 -8.95 -19.52
CA LEU A 469 9.85 -9.83 -19.35
C LEU A 469 9.30 -10.31 -20.70
N SER A 470 8.77 -11.52 -20.72
CA SER A 470 7.97 -12.02 -21.83
C SER A 470 6.66 -11.25 -21.98
N ASP A 471 6.00 -11.34 -23.15
CA ASP A 471 4.71 -10.69 -23.38
C ASP A 471 3.63 -11.14 -22.37
N TYR A 472 3.65 -12.42 -21.98
CA TYR A 472 2.76 -12.94 -20.95
C TYR A 472 2.99 -12.28 -19.59
N GLU A 473 4.26 -12.10 -19.19
CA GLU A 473 4.62 -11.46 -17.93
C GLU A 473 4.31 -9.96 -17.95
N LYS A 474 4.59 -9.27 -19.07
CA LYS A 474 4.20 -7.87 -19.26
C LYS A 474 2.68 -7.67 -19.19
N SER A 475 1.91 -8.66 -19.61
CA SER A 475 0.45 -8.62 -19.54
C SER A 475 -0.11 -8.66 -18.10
N LYS A 476 0.75 -8.80 -17.09
CA LYS A 476 0.35 -8.88 -15.67
C LYS A 476 0.41 -7.54 -14.94
N PHE A 477 0.99 -6.53 -15.57
CA PHE A 477 1.17 -5.21 -14.97
C PHE A 477 0.04 -4.26 -15.36
N LEU A 478 -0.49 -3.55 -14.37
CA LEU A 478 -1.54 -2.55 -14.52
C LEU A 478 -1.02 -1.18 -14.05
N TYR A 479 -1.56 -0.10 -14.60
CA TYR A 479 -1.32 1.25 -14.09
C TYR A 479 -2.34 1.61 -13.00
N GLY A 480 -1.85 2.13 -11.89
CA GLY A 480 -2.67 2.70 -10.82
C GLY A 480 -2.00 3.95 -10.26
N SER A 481 -2.77 5.00 -10.00
CA SER A 481 -2.19 6.24 -9.49
C SER A 481 -1.99 6.24 -7.98
N ASP A 482 -2.76 5.42 -7.27
CA ASP A 482 -3.04 5.55 -5.83
C ASP A 482 -3.30 7.02 -5.44
N PHE A 483 -4.06 7.73 -6.30
CA PHE A 483 -4.33 9.16 -6.15
C PHE A 483 -4.75 9.47 -4.73
N PHE A 484 -4.28 10.62 -4.25
CA PHE A 484 -4.44 11.17 -2.90
C PHE A 484 -3.50 10.60 -1.84
N LEU A 485 -3.13 9.32 -1.91
CA LEU A 485 -2.09 8.76 -1.04
C LEU A 485 -0.69 9.05 -1.58
N ALA A 486 -0.48 8.88 -2.89
CA ALA A 486 0.79 9.22 -3.55
C ALA A 486 1.19 10.69 -3.33
N GLN A 487 0.22 11.61 -3.22
CA GLN A 487 0.49 13.04 -3.01
C GLN A 487 1.09 13.38 -1.63
N PHE A 488 0.88 12.53 -0.61
CA PHE A 488 1.50 12.74 0.70
C PHE A 488 3.02 12.49 0.67
N PHE A 489 3.51 11.70 -0.30
CA PHE A 489 4.86 11.13 -0.26
C PHE A 489 5.67 11.37 -1.54
N GLY A 490 5.02 11.70 -2.66
CA GLY A 490 5.62 11.77 -4.00
C GLY A 490 5.11 12.94 -4.87
N PRO A 491 5.08 12.80 -6.20
CA PRO A 491 4.83 13.89 -7.14
C PRO A 491 3.36 14.33 -7.16
N THR A 492 3.08 15.46 -7.81
CA THR A 492 1.69 15.84 -8.11
C THR A 492 1.05 14.81 -9.05
N MET A 493 -0.28 14.72 -9.07
CA MET A 493 -0.97 13.77 -9.95
C MET A 493 -0.68 14.03 -11.44
N GLU A 494 -0.56 15.30 -11.83
CA GLU A 494 -0.18 15.68 -13.19
C GLU A 494 1.22 15.15 -13.54
N GLN A 495 2.19 15.35 -12.65
CA GLN A 495 3.55 14.89 -12.87
C GLN A 495 3.66 13.36 -12.81
N TYR A 496 2.93 12.71 -11.90
CA TYR A 496 2.87 11.24 -11.80
C TYR A 496 2.42 10.61 -13.12
N TYR A 497 1.32 11.10 -13.68
CA TYR A 497 0.78 10.59 -14.94
C TYR A 497 1.71 10.88 -16.13
N ALA A 498 2.35 12.04 -16.15
CA ALA A 498 3.34 12.38 -17.16
C ALA A 498 4.59 11.48 -17.08
N ASP A 499 5.13 11.25 -15.88
CA ASP A 499 6.29 10.40 -15.65
C ASP A 499 6.05 8.97 -16.12
N PHE A 500 4.87 8.40 -15.84
CA PHE A 500 4.51 7.08 -16.34
C PHE A 500 4.46 7.02 -17.87
N LYS A 501 3.82 7.99 -18.52
CA LYS A 501 3.75 8.06 -19.98
C LYS A 501 5.13 8.20 -20.60
N GLU A 502 5.97 9.07 -20.06
CA GLU A 502 7.31 9.30 -20.58
C GLU A 502 8.24 8.11 -20.36
N ALA A 503 8.22 7.50 -19.17
CA ALA A 503 9.07 6.35 -18.85
C ALA A 503 8.65 5.10 -19.63
N PHE A 504 7.36 4.83 -19.74
CA PHE A 504 6.86 3.63 -20.43
C PHE A 504 6.71 3.82 -21.95
N GLY A 505 6.52 5.04 -22.46
CA GLY A 505 6.31 5.27 -23.90
C GLY A 505 5.14 4.43 -24.41
N ASP A 506 5.35 3.69 -25.51
CA ASP A 506 4.33 2.82 -26.10
C ASP A 506 3.89 1.68 -25.15
N ASP A 507 4.73 1.24 -24.21
CA ASP A 507 4.34 0.24 -23.21
C ASP A 507 3.31 0.78 -22.21
N PHE A 508 3.14 2.11 -22.12
CA PHE A 508 2.12 2.71 -21.26
C PHE A 508 0.73 2.24 -21.67
N ASP A 509 0.52 2.09 -22.97
CA ASP A 509 -0.72 1.56 -23.53
C ASP A 509 -1.03 0.14 -23.09
N ILE A 510 0.00 -0.67 -22.88
CA ILE A 510 -0.16 -2.05 -22.42
C ILE A 510 -0.67 -2.04 -20.98
N ILE A 511 -0.01 -1.28 -20.09
CA ILE A 511 -0.32 -1.29 -18.66
C ILE A 511 -1.56 -0.44 -18.29
N ALA A 512 -1.89 0.59 -19.10
CA ALA A 512 -2.96 1.53 -18.80
C ALA A 512 -4.18 1.40 -19.74
N SER A 513 -4.15 0.55 -20.76
CA SER A 513 -5.30 0.33 -21.66
C SER A 513 -5.57 -1.14 -21.89
N VAL A 514 -4.61 -1.89 -22.46
CA VAL A 514 -4.83 -3.28 -22.89
C VAL A 514 -5.03 -4.22 -21.69
N ASN A 515 -4.13 -4.20 -20.71
CA ASN A 515 -4.19 -5.08 -19.55
C ASN A 515 -5.36 -4.72 -18.62
N PRO A 516 -5.63 -3.44 -18.28
CA PRO A 516 -6.79 -3.08 -17.48
C PRO A 516 -8.12 -3.48 -18.09
N LYS A 517 -8.27 -3.36 -19.42
CA LYS A 517 -9.46 -3.80 -20.13
C LYS A 517 -9.72 -5.30 -19.91
N ARG A 518 -8.66 -6.12 -19.97
CA ARG A 518 -8.74 -7.55 -19.65
C ARG A 518 -9.05 -7.81 -18.17
N PHE A 519 -8.43 -7.06 -17.25
CA PHE A 519 -8.67 -7.20 -15.82
C PHE A 519 -10.12 -6.88 -15.44
N LEU A 520 -10.71 -5.84 -16.03
CA LEU A 520 -12.08 -5.41 -15.77
C LEU A 520 -13.15 -6.14 -16.59
N ASN A 521 -12.76 -7.04 -17.49
CA ASN A 521 -13.63 -7.73 -18.44
C ASN A 521 -14.46 -6.78 -19.33
N ASP A 522 -13.79 -5.72 -19.84
CA ASP A 522 -14.37 -4.67 -20.70
C ASP A 522 -14.23 -4.90 -22.21
#